data_AF-A0A2K8X2J0-F1
#
_entry.id   AF-A0A2K8X2J0-F1
#
_cell.length_a   1.000
_cell.length_b   1.000
_cell.length_c   1.000
_cell.angle_alpha   90.00
_cell.angle_beta   90.00
_cell.angle_gamma   90.00
#
_symmetry.space_group_name_H-M   'P 1'
#
loop_
_entity.id
_entity.type
_entity.pdbx_description
1 polymer ?
#
loop_
_entity_poly.entity_id
_entity_poly.type
_entity_poly.pdbx_seq_one_letter_code
_entity_poly.pdbx_strand_id
1 'polypeptide(L)'
;MRLITLILAVCLLNSCKKVYTNQDNSTLLKLKWNKSYEDDSIDKAVIGLQWALSYVGANTPCNSNAIHIKNNTITLNTLNIGFSNKAKQNLKTLIAKTKTTEAYKKNESVDLGRFITLLLGSPEHYYSLVETPKTLAKLKSNYTLNKNKGYINNSSIAFQDRVISFSEQEQFNQLWISEEIDSITKTIYEFETIELLKNGQLRFGIYDEKGNRKNFANSRHTGAGKPSKCIWCHESNLNQMFKKQSDVYGFLTAEQLQQKIITSRDNFHNNRLQQKNNLDYSKKQQHKLAELLYISFLEPSLKRLSLEWHIEESQLKLLLKDLKTHKFNDDFQFLGDLYYRQEVEVFSPFKAIPVSGSVREQSAQEINHLNNDK
;
A
#
# COMPACT_ATOMS: atom_id res chain seq x y z
N MET A 1 -5.64 -50.81 49.51
CA MET A 1 -4.87 -49.53 49.45
C MET A 1 -3.96 -49.42 48.23
N ARG A 2 -3.11 -50.42 47.91
CA ARG A 2 -2.16 -50.35 46.77
C ARG A 2 -2.78 -50.21 45.37
N LEU A 3 -3.99 -50.71 45.13
CA LEU A 3 -4.67 -50.61 43.83
C LEU A 3 -5.21 -49.19 43.56
N ILE A 4 -5.66 -48.49 44.60
CA ILE A 4 -6.16 -47.11 44.50
C ILE A 4 -5.01 -46.14 44.24
N THR A 5 -3.83 -46.39 44.83
CA THR A 5 -2.62 -45.59 44.58
C THR A 5 -2.11 -45.76 43.15
N LEU A 6 -2.23 -46.96 42.57
CA LEU A 6 -1.82 -47.23 41.19
C LEU A 6 -2.75 -46.55 40.17
N ILE A 7 -4.06 -46.55 40.43
CA ILE A 7 -5.06 -45.89 39.57
C ILE A 7 -4.89 -44.36 39.63
N LEU A 8 -4.64 -43.77 40.80
CA LEU A 8 -4.35 -42.33 40.91
C LEU A 8 -3.04 -41.95 40.18
N ALA A 9 -2.01 -42.80 40.21
CA ALA A 9 -0.76 -42.55 39.49
C ALA A 9 -0.93 -42.59 37.95
N VAL A 10 -1.76 -43.50 37.43
CA VAL A 10 -2.07 -43.57 36.00
C VAL A 10 -2.97 -42.42 35.53
N CYS A 11 -3.89 -41.94 36.38
CA CYS A 11 -4.71 -40.76 36.08
C CYS A 11 -3.89 -39.46 36.09
N LEU A 12 -2.86 -39.34 36.93
CA LEU A 12 -1.97 -38.17 36.95
C LEU A 12 -1.03 -38.10 35.73
N LEU A 13 -0.66 -39.23 35.13
CA LEU A 13 0.17 -39.27 33.91
C LEU A 13 -0.61 -38.97 32.62
N ASN A 14 -1.94 -39.04 32.66
CA ASN A 14 -2.82 -38.65 31.55
C ASN A 14 -3.49 -37.28 31.75
N SER A 15 -3.11 -36.55 32.80
CA SER A 15 -3.61 -35.20 33.04
C SER A 15 -2.94 -34.21 32.07
N CYS A 16 -3.67 -33.87 31.00
CA CYS A 16 -3.42 -32.75 30.10
C CYS A 16 -2.00 -32.65 29.52
N LYS A 17 -1.67 -33.50 28.53
CA LYS A 17 -0.93 -32.95 27.38
C LYS A 17 -1.86 -31.96 26.68
N LYS A 18 -1.91 -30.71 27.19
CA LYS A 18 -2.28 -29.59 26.32
C LYS A 18 -1.27 -29.68 25.18
N VAL A 19 -1.74 -30.09 24.00
CA VAL A 19 -1.03 -29.83 22.77
C VAL A 19 -0.86 -28.32 22.78
N TYR A 20 0.34 -27.87 23.14
CA TYR A 20 0.74 -26.50 22.94
C TYR A 20 0.83 -26.37 21.43
N THR A 21 -0.31 -26.07 20.79
CA THR A 21 -0.27 -25.47 19.48
C THR A 21 0.50 -24.17 19.73
N ASN A 22 1.78 -24.17 19.37
CA ASN A 22 2.50 -22.92 19.17
C ASN A 22 1.62 -22.12 18.22
N GLN A 23 0.83 -21.20 18.77
CA GLN A 23 0.04 -20.29 17.97
C GLN A 23 1.07 -19.61 17.10
N ASP A 24 0.99 -19.82 15.78
CA ASP A 24 2.02 -19.37 14.86
C ASP A 24 2.15 -17.86 15.00
N ASN A 25 3.14 -17.44 15.79
CA ASN A 25 3.33 -16.06 16.19
C ASN A 25 3.60 -15.18 14.96
N SER A 26 3.88 -15.74 13.78
CA SER A 26 4.04 -15.00 12.54
C SER A 26 2.71 -14.43 11.98
N THR A 27 1.57 -14.85 12.52
CA THR A 27 0.23 -14.41 12.05
C THR A 27 -0.33 -13.22 12.80
N LEU A 28 0.21 -12.91 13.98
CA LEU A 28 -0.20 -11.76 14.78
C LEU A 28 0.89 -10.69 14.73
N LEU A 29 0.54 -9.45 14.40
CA LEU A 29 1.44 -8.31 14.44
C LEU A 29 0.85 -7.23 15.35
N LYS A 30 1.62 -6.78 16.35
CA LYS A 30 1.24 -5.61 17.15
C LYS A 30 1.79 -4.35 16.47
N LEU A 31 0.90 -3.42 16.17
CA LEU A 31 1.18 -2.11 15.60
C LEU A 31 0.99 -1.04 16.68
N LYS A 32 2.00 -0.21 16.89
CA LYS A 32 1.93 0.93 17.81
C LYS A 32 1.45 2.15 17.05
N TRP A 33 0.35 2.76 17.50
CA TRP A 33 -0.08 4.07 17.05
C TRP A 33 0.61 5.15 17.88
N ASN A 34 1.23 6.09 17.18
CA ASN A 34 1.82 7.30 17.76
C ASN A 34 1.06 8.49 17.18
N LYS A 35 0.45 9.29 18.06
CA LYS A 35 -0.36 10.45 17.65
C LYS A 35 0.51 11.42 16.85
N SER A 36 0.08 11.75 15.63
CA SER A 36 0.92 12.49 14.68
C SER A 36 0.60 13.99 14.60
N TYR A 37 -0.67 14.36 14.74
CA TYR A 37 -1.16 15.74 14.70
C TYR A 37 -2.34 15.90 15.67
N GLU A 38 -2.82 17.13 15.88
CA GLU A 38 -3.80 17.46 16.92
C GLU A 38 -5.10 16.65 16.81
N ASP A 39 -5.68 16.59 15.61
CA ASP A 39 -6.92 15.87 15.32
C ASP A 39 -6.71 14.38 15.01
N ASP A 40 -5.50 13.84 15.15
CA ASP A 40 -5.22 12.42 14.95
C ASP A 40 -5.81 11.58 16.09
N SER A 41 -6.40 10.44 15.73
CA SER A 41 -7.00 9.51 16.68
C SER A 41 -6.75 8.06 16.24
N ILE A 42 -6.78 7.13 17.20
CA ILE A 42 -6.61 5.72 16.86
C ILE A 42 -7.70 5.20 15.93
N ASP A 43 -8.93 5.72 16.04
CA ASP A 43 -10.02 5.34 15.15
C ASP A 43 -9.74 5.76 13.71
N LYS A 44 -9.24 6.99 13.50
CA LYS A 44 -8.77 7.47 12.19
C LYS A 44 -7.60 6.62 11.68
N ALA A 45 -6.67 6.28 12.56
CA ALA A 45 -5.52 5.44 12.22
C ALA A 45 -5.94 4.02 11.82
N VAL A 46 -6.96 3.45 12.46
CA VAL A 46 -7.52 2.13 12.12
C VAL A 46 -8.24 2.18 10.77
N ILE A 47 -9.00 3.23 10.48
CA ILE A 47 -9.57 3.44 9.14
C ILE A 47 -8.45 3.53 8.11
N GLY A 48 -7.40 4.31 8.36
CA GLY A 48 -6.22 4.40 7.49
C GLY A 48 -5.54 3.04 7.27
N LEU A 49 -5.41 2.22 8.32
CA LEU A 49 -4.88 0.86 8.22
C LEU A 49 -5.77 -0.02 7.35
N GLN A 50 -7.08 0.04 7.51
CA GLN A 50 -8.03 -0.72 6.70
C GLN A 50 -7.90 -0.35 5.21
N TRP A 51 -7.81 0.94 4.90
CA TRP A 51 -7.58 1.43 3.54
C TRP A 51 -6.24 0.94 2.98
N ALA A 52 -5.15 1.07 3.75
CA ALA A 52 -3.83 0.60 3.35
C ALA A 52 -3.80 -0.91 3.08
N LEU A 53 -4.43 -1.73 3.92
CA LEU A 53 -4.54 -3.17 3.72
C LEU A 53 -5.36 -3.51 2.48
N SER A 54 -6.44 -2.77 2.22
CA SER A 54 -7.24 -2.93 1.00
C SER A 54 -6.40 -2.65 -0.23
N TYR A 55 -5.61 -1.56 -0.25
CA TYR A 55 -4.73 -1.22 -1.37
C TYR A 55 -3.74 -2.31 -1.74
N VAL A 56 -3.28 -3.09 -0.76
CA VAL A 56 -2.37 -4.21 -0.99
C VAL A 56 -3.08 -5.55 -1.19
N GLY A 57 -4.40 -5.54 -1.40
CA GLY A 57 -5.16 -6.72 -1.85
C GLY A 57 -6.02 -7.41 -0.79
N ALA A 58 -6.23 -6.82 0.40
CA ALA A 58 -7.14 -7.39 1.39
C ALA A 58 -8.62 -7.24 0.97
N ASN A 59 -9.38 -8.34 1.00
CA ASN A 59 -10.83 -8.36 0.69
C ASN A 59 -11.76 -8.17 1.91
N THR A 60 -11.23 -8.20 3.13
CA THR A 60 -12.04 -8.04 4.36
C THR A 60 -11.28 -7.27 5.45
N PRO A 61 -10.69 -6.11 5.12
CA PRO A 61 -9.86 -5.36 6.07
C PRO A 61 -10.66 -4.87 7.30
N CYS A 62 -11.98 -4.76 7.18
CA CYS A 62 -12.88 -4.27 8.24
C CYS A 62 -13.37 -5.38 9.19
N ASN A 63 -12.86 -6.61 9.09
CA ASN A 63 -13.29 -7.72 9.94
C ASN A 63 -12.86 -7.49 11.40
N SER A 64 -13.81 -7.55 12.33
CA SER A 64 -13.56 -7.38 13.77
C SER A 64 -12.64 -8.45 14.37
N ASN A 65 -12.51 -9.61 13.73
CA ASN A 65 -11.55 -10.66 14.11
C ASN A 65 -10.15 -10.44 13.52
N ALA A 66 -9.99 -9.48 12.61
CA ALA A 66 -8.71 -9.16 11.98
C ALA A 66 -7.97 -8.02 12.69
N ILE A 67 -8.70 -7.06 13.24
CA ILE A 67 -8.14 -5.87 13.88
C ILE A 67 -8.72 -5.73 15.29
N HIS A 68 -7.87 -5.84 16.30
CA HIS A 68 -8.23 -5.62 17.70
C HIS A 68 -7.48 -4.42 18.27
N ILE A 69 -8.18 -3.52 18.94
CA ILE A 69 -7.60 -2.29 19.48
C ILE A 69 -7.53 -2.38 21.00
N LYS A 70 -6.38 -2.05 21.58
CA LYS A 70 -6.21 -1.88 23.02
C LYS A 70 -5.28 -0.71 23.29
N ASN A 71 -5.79 0.36 23.90
CA ASN A 71 -5.08 1.62 24.11
C ASN A 71 -4.49 2.11 22.78
N ASN A 72 -3.17 2.38 22.73
CA ASN A 72 -2.48 2.84 21.52
C ASN A 72 -1.89 1.69 20.69
N THR A 73 -2.36 0.46 20.88
CA THR A 73 -1.86 -0.73 20.19
C THR A 73 -2.97 -1.39 19.40
N ILE A 74 -2.69 -1.63 18.12
CA ILE A 74 -3.56 -2.36 17.19
C ILE A 74 -2.94 -3.74 16.97
N THR A 75 -3.68 -4.79 17.29
CA THR A 75 -3.26 -6.17 16.99
C THR A 75 -3.90 -6.62 15.69
N LEU A 76 -3.06 -6.90 14.72
CA LEU A 76 -3.43 -7.34 13.38
C LEU A 76 -3.29 -8.87 13.27
N ASN A 77 -4.39 -9.57 13.00
CA ASN A 77 -4.42 -11.00 12.71
C ASN A 77 -4.50 -11.24 11.20
N THR A 78 -3.36 -11.60 10.61
CA THR A 78 -3.23 -11.73 9.15
C THR A 78 -3.95 -12.92 8.55
N LEU A 79 -4.37 -13.90 9.36
CA LEU A 79 -5.21 -14.99 8.88
C LEU A 79 -6.62 -14.52 8.52
N ASN A 80 -7.11 -13.51 9.25
CA ASN A 80 -8.47 -12.99 9.16
C ASN A 80 -8.60 -11.77 8.23
N ILE A 81 -7.47 -11.25 7.74
CA ILE A 81 -7.43 -10.28 6.65
C ILE A 81 -7.54 -11.07 5.35
N GLY A 82 -8.52 -10.74 4.51
CA GLY A 82 -8.90 -11.46 3.28
C GLY A 82 -7.88 -11.42 2.14
N PHE A 83 -6.59 -11.62 2.42
CA PHE A 83 -5.52 -11.81 1.46
C PHE A 83 -5.58 -13.20 0.79
N SER A 84 -5.05 -13.28 -0.43
CA SER A 84 -4.79 -14.58 -1.08
C SER A 84 -3.72 -15.37 -0.31
N ASN A 85 -3.62 -16.68 -0.56
CA ASN A 85 -2.60 -17.51 0.07
C ASN A 85 -1.18 -17.01 -0.24
N LYS A 86 -0.92 -16.56 -1.47
CA LYS A 86 0.39 -16.03 -1.87
C LYS A 86 0.70 -14.72 -1.14
N ALA A 87 -0.27 -13.79 -1.08
CA ALA A 87 -0.13 -12.54 -0.35
C ALA A 87 0.09 -12.77 1.16
N LYS A 88 -0.62 -13.76 1.76
CA LYS A 88 -0.40 -14.17 3.15
C LYS A 88 1.03 -14.65 3.41
N GLN A 89 1.60 -15.44 2.52
CA GLN A 89 2.99 -15.90 2.67
C GLN A 89 4.00 -14.74 2.55
N ASN A 90 3.80 -13.83 1.60
CA ASN A 90 4.64 -12.64 1.47
C ASN A 90 4.54 -11.75 2.71
N LEU A 91 3.32 -11.50 3.21
CA LEU A 91 3.11 -10.73 4.43
C LEU A 91 3.75 -11.42 5.65
N LYS A 92 3.65 -12.75 5.76
CA LYS A 92 4.31 -13.53 6.81
C LYS A 92 5.83 -13.34 6.78
N THR A 93 6.46 -13.30 5.62
CA THR A 93 7.89 -12.99 5.47
C THR A 93 8.23 -11.59 5.97
N LEU A 94 7.44 -10.57 5.59
CA LEU A 94 7.62 -9.19 6.07
C LEU A 94 7.46 -9.07 7.59
N ILE A 95 6.46 -9.75 8.15
CA ILE A 95 6.23 -9.79 9.60
C ILE A 95 7.38 -10.48 10.31
N ALA A 96 7.84 -11.63 9.82
CA ALA A 96 8.97 -12.33 10.40
C ALA A 96 10.22 -11.43 10.44
N LYS A 97 10.56 -10.76 9.33
CA LYS A 97 11.67 -9.79 9.28
C LYS A 97 11.47 -8.61 10.22
N THR A 98 10.25 -8.11 10.37
CA THR A 98 9.95 -7.02 11.31
C THR A 98 10.22 -7.47 12.75
N LYS A 99 9.81 -8.69 13.11
CA LYS A 99 9.95 -9.25 14.46
C LYS A 99 11.39 -9.57 14.87
N THR A 100 12.32 -9.71 13.92
CA THR A 100 13.73 -9.95 14.26
C THR A 100 14.49 -8.67 14.63
N THR A 101 13.93 -7.49 14.35
CA THR A 101 14.55 -6.20 14.61
C THR A 101 14.66 -5.89 16.11
N GLU A 102 15.64 -5.06 16.46
CA GLU A 102 15.86 -4.61 17.83
C GLU A 102 14.62 -3.87 18.36
N ALA A 103 14.09 -2.93 17.56
CA ALA A 103 12.92 -2.15 17.93
C ALA A 103 11.71 -3.05 18.26
N TYR A 104 11.44 -4.07 17.45
CA TYR A 104 10.32 -4.98 17.73
C TYR A 104 10.58 -5.84 18.96
N LYS A 105 11.80 -6.38 19.12
CA LYS A 105 12.14 -7.19 20.30
C LYS A 105 12.01 -6.40 21.59
N LYS A 106 12.33 -5.11 21.58
CA LYS A 106 12.23 -4.23 22.74
C LYS A 106 10.78 -3.80 23.06
N ASN A 107 10.02 -3.45 22.03
CA ASN A 107 8.69 -2.83 22.17
C ASN A 107 7.52 -3.81 21.98
N GLU A 108 7.83 -5.06 21.61
CA GLU A 108 6.89 -6.08 21.12
C GLU A 108 5.95 -5.61 20.00
N SER A 109 6.30 -4.55 19.30
CA SER A 109 5.44 -3.89 18.32
C SER A 109 6.28 -3.12 17.29
N VAL A 110 5.65 -2.78 16.17
CA VAL A 110 6.23 -1.88 15.14
C VAL A 110 5.36 -0.65 15.01
N ASP A 111 5.95 0.51 14.71
CA ASP A 111 5.20 1.72 14.39
C ASP A 111 4.23 1.48 13.21
N LEU A 112 2.98 1.94 13.36
CA LEU A 112 1.94 1.76 12.36
C LEU A 112 2.32 2.39 11.02
N GLY A 113 2.82 3.63 11.02
CA GLY A 113 3.21 4.33 9.81
C GLY A 113 4.41 3.68 9.12
N ARG A 114 5.37 3.16 9.89
CA ARG A 114 6.46 2.32 9.36
C ARG A 114 5.92 1.06 8.67
N PHE A 115 4.94 0.39 9.27
CA PHE A 115 4.32 -0.79 8.67
C PHE A 115 3.59 -0.43 7.36
N ILE A 116 2.84 0.67 7.31
CA ILE A 116 2.21 1.13 6.06
C ILE A 116 3.26 1.44 4.99
N THR A 117 4.34 2.13 5.37
CA THR A 117 5.47 2.44 4.47
C THR A 117 6.15 1.17 3.96
N LEU A 118 6.27 0.14 4.82
CA LEU A 118 6.79 -1.16 4.41
C LEU A 118 5.91 -1.80 3.33
N LEU A 119 4.59 -1.73 3.44
CA LEU A 119 3.68 -2.35 2.47
C LEU A 119 3.60 -1.58 1.14
N LEU A 120 3.52 -0.25 1.20
CA LEU A 120 3.25 0.59 0.02
C LEU A 120 4.49 1.26 -0.58
N GLY A 121 5.54 1.51 0.21
CA GLY A 121 6.70 2.29 -0.23
C GLY A 121 7.71 1.51 -1.06
N SER A 122 7.71 0.18 -0.94
CA SER A 122 8.46 -0.73 -1.81
C SER A 122 7.54 -1.27 -2.91
N PRO A 123 7.80 -0.95 -4.18
CA PRO A 123 7.03 -1.50 -5.31
C PRO A 123 7.01 -3.02 -5.32
N GLU A 124 8.12 -3.68 -4.98
CA GLU A 124 8.17 -5.15 -4.94
C GLU A 124 7.31 -5.74 -3.82
N HIS A 125 7.16 -5.07 -2.67
CA HIS A 125 6.21 -5.51 -1.64
C HIS A 125 4.78 -5.36 -2.11
N TYR A 126 4.43 -4.17 -2.61
CA TYR A 126 3.11 -3.89 -3.19
C TYR A 126 2.77 -4.94 -4.24
N TYR A 127 3.59 -5.08 -5.29
CA TYR A 127 3.37 -6.01 -6.38
C TYR A 127 3.25 -7.47 -5.93
N SER A 128 3.94 -7.87 -4.87
CA SER A 128 3.88 -9.23 -4.35
C SER A 128 2.60 -9.49 -3.53
N LEU A 129 2.04 -8.45 -2.92
CA LEU A 129 0.80 -8.53 -2.14
C LEU A 129 -0.44 -8.43 -3.04
N VAL A 130 -0.43 -7.53 -4.04
CA VAL A 130 -1.51 -7.44 -5.05
C VAL A 130 -1.33 -8.40 -6.23
N GLU A 131 -0.26 -9.19 -6.22
CA GLU A 131 0.06 -10.20 -7.23
C GLU A 131 0.16 -9.66 -8.67
N THR A 132 0.73 -8.46 -8.85
CA THR A 132 0.96 -7.88 -10.18
C THR A 132 1.83 -8.83 -11.03
N PRO A 133 1.42 -9.19 -12.27
CA PRO A 133 2.20 -10.08 -13.12
C PRO A 133 3.60 -9.52 -13.43
N LYS A 134 4.62 -10.39 -13.50
CA LYS A 134 6.02 -9.99 -13.81
C LYS A 134 6.21 -9.54 -15.27
N THR A 135 5.31 -9.90 -16.17
CA THR A 135 5.34 -9.45 -17.57
C THR A 135 3.97 -8.97 -18.04
N LEU A 136 3.96 -8.00 -18.95
CA LEU A 136 2.76 -7.48 -19.59
C LEU A 136 2.05 -8.57 -20.41
N ALA A 137 2.81 -9.48 -21.03
CA ALA A 137 2.24 -10.63 -21.73
C ALA A 137 1.42 -11.54 -20.79
N LYS A 138 1.95 -11.84 -19.60
CA LYS A 138 1.25 -12.65 -18.58
C LYS A 138 0.03 -11.92 -18.01
N LEU A 139 0.08 -10.60 -17.95
CA LEU A 139 -1.08 -9.80 -17.60
C LEU A 139 -2.16 -9.89 -18.69
N LYS A 140 -1.80 -9.58 -19.93
CA LYS A 140 -2.70 -9.59 -21.10
C LYS A 140 -3.34 -10.94 -21.36
N SER A 141 -2.69 -12.06 -21.02
CA SER A 141 -3.28 -13.40 -21.22
C SER A 141 -4.58 -13.64 -20.45
N ASN A 142 -4.89 -12.81 -19.44
CA ASN A 142 -6.11 -12.94 -18.64
C ASN A 142 -7.26 -12.08 -19.18
N TYR A 143 -7.03 -11.32 -20.26
CA TYR A 143 -7.98 -10.32 -20.76
C TYR A 143 -8.10 -10.38 -22.28
N THR A 144 -9.30 -10.15 -22.79
CA THR A 144 -9.52 -9.87 -24.21
C THR A 144 -9.56 -8.36 -24.39
N LEU A 145 -8.53 -7.79 -25.02
CA LEU A 145 -8.47 -6.37 -25.31
C LEU A 145 -9.35 -6.03 -26.52
N ASN A 146 -10.01 -4.88 -26.45
CA ASN A 146 -10.77 -4.34 -27.57
C ASN A 146 -9.87 -3.99 -28.75
N LYS A 147 -10.45 -4.09 -29.96
CA LYS A 147 -9.80 -3.60 -31.19
C LYS A 147 -9.69 -2.08 -31.20
N ASN A 148 -10.72 -1.40 -30.69
CA ASN A 148 -10.74 0.06 -30.57
C ASN A 148 -9.82 0.50 -29.43
N LYS A 149 -9.04 1.55 -29.70
CA LYS A 149 -8.08 2.14 -28.76
C LYS A 149 -8.36 3.64 -28.60
N GLY A 150 -7.97 4.19 -27.46
CA GLY A 150 -7.93 5.63 -27.22
C GLY A 150 -6.56 6.23 -27.54
N TYR A 151 -6.51 7.54 -27.77
CA TYR A 151 -5.28 8.31 -27.92
C TYR A 151 -5.33 9.51 -26.97
N ILE A 152 -4.22 9.79 -26.27
CA ILE A 152 -4.07 10.95 -25.39
C ILE A 152 -2.84 11.71 -25.86
N ASN A 153 -3.02 12.95 -26.32
CA ASN A 153 -1.95 13.82 -26.82
C ASN A 153 -1.71 15.07 -25.95
N ASN A 154 -2.47 15.20 -24.86
CA ASN A 154 -2.35 16.31 -23.92
C ASN A 154 -2.57 15.79 -22.50
N SER A 155 -1.54 15.17 -21.93
CA SER A 155 -1.58 14.57 -20.60
C SER A 155 -1.19 15.57 -19.50
N SER A 156 -1.65 15.35 -18.27
CA SER A 156 -1.18 16.08 -17.08
C SER A 156 -0.03 15.36 -16.36
N ILE A 157 0.25 14.11 -16.71
CA ILE A 157 1.23 13.24 -16.03
C ILE A 157 2.34 12.80 -16.98
N ALA A 158 1.95 12.19 -18.11
CA ALA A 158 2.88 11.83 -19.18
C ALA A 158 3.35 13.07 -19.95
N PHE A 159 4.62 13.08 -20.34
CA PHE A 159 5.22 14.13 -21.16
C PHE A 159 5.18 13.78 -22.65
N GLN A 160 4.72 12.59 -22.99
CA GLN A 160 4.51 12.11 -24.35
C GLN A 160 3.06 11.69 -24.60
N ASP A 161 2.77 11.40 -25.87
CA ASP A 161 1.50 10.85 -26.29
C ASP A 161 1.30 9.44 -25.74
N ARG A 162 0.04 9.03 -25.57
CA ARG A 162 -0.31 7.71 -25.07
C ARG A 162 -1.34 7.03 -25.93
N VAL A 163 -1.14 5.73 -26.16
CA VAL A 163 -2.16 4.86 -26.73
C VAL A 163 -2.81 4.06 -25.60
N ILE A 164 -4.13 4.15 -25.51
CA ILE A 164 -4.91 3.51 -24.44
C ILE A 164 -5.62 2.28 -25.00
N SER A 165 -5.23 1.11 -24.53
CA SER A 165 -5.93 -0.15 -24.80
C SER A 165 -6.71 -0.59 -23.57
N PHE A 166 -7.85 -1.24 -23.76
CA PHE A 166 -8.68 -1.68 -22.65
C PHE A 166 -9.48 -2.94 -22.98
N SER A 167 -9.83 -3.71 -21.95
CA SER A 167 -10.85 -4.76 -22.05
C SER A 167 -12.24 -4.20 -21.76
N GLU A 168 -13.26 -4.95 -22.13
CA GLU A 168 -14.58 -4.75 -21.55
C GLU A 168 -14.57 -5.02 -20.04
N GLN A 169 -15.49 -4.36 -19.34
CA GLN A 169 -15.63 -4.50 -17.91
C GLN A 169 -16.71 -5.53 -17.59
N GLU A 170 -16.36 -6.51 -16.76
CA GLU A 170 -17.30 -7.43 -16.15
C GLU A 170 -17.12 -7.38 -14.62
N GLN A 171 -18.05 -6.75 -13.91
CA GLN A 171 -17.93 -6.51 -12.47
C GLN A 171 -16.59 -5.81 -12.10
N PHE A 172 -15.70 -6.55 -11.42
CA PHE A 172 -14.35 -6.16 -11.02
C PHE A 172 -13.27 -6.72 -11.95
N ASN A 173 -13.61 -7.07 -13.18
CA ASN A 173 -12.68 -7.59 -14.17
C ASN A 173 -12.59 -6.59 -15.33
N GLN A 174 -11.54 -5.78 -15.32
CA GLN A 174 -11.19 -4.91 -16.44
C GLN A 174 -9.69 -4.61 -16.39
N LEU A 175 -9.06 -4.52 -17.55
CA LEU A 175 -7.69 -4.07 -17.73
C LEU A 175 -7.66 -2.82 -18.60
N TRP A 176 -6.91 -1.81 -18.15
CA TRP A 176 -6.48 -0.66 -18.92
C TRP A 176 -4.96 -0.69 -19.08
N ILE A 177 -4.48 -0.42 -20.28
CA ILE A 177 -3.06 -0.32 -20.61
C ILE A 177 -2.83 1.02 -21.28
N SER A 178 -1.90 1.77 -20.75
CA SER A 178 -1.36 2.98 -21.34
C SER A 178 0.02 2.67 -21.90
N GLU A 179 0.19 2.86 -23.21
CA GLU A 179 1.48 2.77 -23.91
C GLU A 179 2.01 4.21 -24.07
N GLU A 180 3.12 4.57 -23.43
CA GLU A 180 3.76 5.87 -23.66
C GLU A 180 4.61 5.80 -24.93
N ILE A 181 4.34 6.70 -25.88
CA ILE A 181 4.92 6.61 -27.23
C ILE A 181 5.52 7.91 -27.73
N ASP A 182 6.57 7.79 -28.54
CA ASP A 182 6.97 8.85 -29.46
C ASP A 182 5.89 9.03 -30.54
N SER A 183 5.38 10.25 -30.70
CA SER A 183 4.29 10.52 -31.63
C SER A 183 4.70 10.42 -33.10
N ILE A 184 6.00 10.48 -33.42
CA ILE A 184 6.56 10.43 -34.77
C ILE A 184 7.03 9.01 -35.09
N THR A 185 7.95 8.45 -34.29
CA THR A 185 8.55 7.13 -34.56
C THR A 185 7.67 5.97 -34.11
N LYS A 186 6.67 6.24 -33.26
CA LYS A 186 5.82 5.24 -32.61
C LYS A 186 6.59 4.27 -31.71
N THR A 187 7.81 4.64 -31.30
CA THR A 187 8.58 3.90 -30.31
C THR A 187 7.85 3.93 -28.97
N ILE A 188 7.70 2.77 -28.34
CA ILE A 188 7.13 2.66 -26.99
C ILE A 188 8.25 2.83 -25.97
N TYR A 189 8.06 3.71 -24.99
CA TYR A 189 9.00 3.94 -23.90
C TYR A 189 8.69 3.08 -22.67
N GLU A 190 7.41 2.99 -22.31
CA GLU A 190 6.96 2.19 -21.16
C GLU A 190 5.46 1.95 -21.20
N PHE A 191 5.01 1.06 -20.32
CA PHE A 191 3.60 0.78 -20.11
C PHE A 191 3.19 1.01 -18.66
N GLU A 192 2.02 1.61 -18.49
CA GLU A 192 1.32 1.67 -17.21
C GLU A 192 0.00 0.90 -17.33
N THR A 193 -0.36 0.15 -16.30
CA THR A 193 -1.59 -0.66 -16.30
C THR A 193 -2.44 -0.40 -15.08
N ILE A 194 -3.76 -0.42 -15.27
CA ILE A 194 -4.76 -0.40 -14.21
C ILE A 194 -5.65 -1.62 -14.35
N GLU A 195 -5.74 -2.43 -13.30
CA GLU A 195 -6.69 -3.53 -13.20
C GLU A 195 -7.69 -3.29 -12.08
N LEU A 196 -8.95 -3.66 -12.32
CA LEU A 196 -9.94 -3.72 -11.25
C LEU A 196 -9.71 -5.00 -10.42
N LEU A 197 -9.71 -4.89 -9.10
CA LEU A 197 -9.59 -6.01 -8.19
C LEU A 197 -10.92 -6.34 -7.51
N LYS A 198 -11.09 -7.62 -7.16
CA LYS A 198 -12.30 -8.14 -6.49
C LYS A 198 -12.57 -7.52 -5.12
N ASN A 199 -11.58 -6.93 -4.44
CA ASN A 199 -11.77 -6.19 -3.20
C ASN A 199 -12.25 -4.74 -3.40
N GLY A 200 -12.55 -4.35 -4.64
CA GLY A 200 -12.97 -2.98 -4.96
C GLY A 200 -11.82 -1.99 -5.07
N GLN A 201 -10.57 -2.46 -5.18
CA GLN A 201 -9.40 -1.61 -5.39
C GLN A 201 -8.88 -1.66 -6.81
N LEU A 202 -7.97 -0.74 -7.13
CA LEU A 202 -7.20 -0.74 -8.37
C LEU A 202 -5.84 -1.36 -8.12
N ARG A 203 -5.39 -2.21 -9.04
CA ARG A 203 -4.02 -2.70 -9.11
C ARG A 203 -3.26 -1.95 -10.19
N PHE A 204 -2.13 -1.36 -9.80
CA PHE A 204 -1.25 -0.63 -10.70
C PHE A 204 -0.04 -1.49 -11.07
N GLY A 205 0.40 -1.37 -12.31
CA GLY A 205 1.60 -2.03 -12.83
C GLY A 205 2.37 -1.08 -13.73
N ILE A 206 3.70 -1.17 -13.65
CA ILE A 206 4.62 -0.42 -14.51
C ILE A 206 5.54 -1.42 -15.19
N TYR A 207 5.65 -1.33 -16.51
CA TYR A 207 6.45 -2.23 -17.33
C TYR A 207 7.38 -1.45 -18.26
N ASP A 208 8.57 -1.99 -18.49
CA ASP A 208 9.53 -1.44 -19.45
C ASP A 208 9.06 -1.62 -20.91
N GLU A 209 9.81 -1.09 -21.88
CA GLU A 209 9.50 -1.18 -23.31
C GLU A 209 9.41 -2.61 -23.84
N LYS A 210 10.00 -3.59 -23.12
CA LYS A 210 9.96 -5.02 -23.42
C LYS A 210 8.82 -5.74 -22.70
N GLY A 211 8.05 -5.03 -21.89
CA GLY A 211 6.94 -5.56 -21.10
C GLY A 211 7.36 -6.30 -19.84
N ASN A 212 8.57 -6.10 -19.30
CA ASN A 212 8.98 -6.61 -17.98
C ASN A 212 8.60 -5.63 -16.89
N ARG A 213 8.10 -6.13 -15.76
CA ARG A 213 7.67 -5.29 -14.63
C ARG A 213 8.87 -4.56 -14.02
N LYS A 214 8.75 -3.25 -13.86
CA LYS A 214 9.75 -2.37 -13.23
C LYS A 214 9.17 -1.67 -11.98
N ASN A 215 10.04 -1.13 -11.14
CA ASN A 215 9.66 -0.62 -9.82
C ASN A 215 9.04 0.79 -9.86
N PHE A 216 9.44 1.62 -10.82
CA PHE A 216 9.01 3.01 -10.92
C PHE A 216 9.09 3.44 -12.38
N ALA A 217 8.21 4.35 -12.76
CA ALA A 217 8.15 4.97 -14.09
C ALA A 217 9.41 5.80 -14.38
N ASN A 218 9.76 5.98 -15.66
CA ASN A 218 10.92 6.80 -16.02
C ASN A 218 10.54 8.29 -15.99
N SER A 219 11.18 9.06 -15.10
CA SER A 219 10.91 10.49 -14.91
C SER A 219 11.23 11.37 -16.12
N ARG A 220 11.91 10.84 -17.15
CA ARG A 220 12.07 11.54 -18.45
C ARG A 220 10.81 11.50 -19.31
N HIS A 221 9.95 10.52 -19.08
CA HIS A 221 8.77 10.26 -19.90
C HIS A 221 7.46 10.60 -19.19
N THR A 222 7.44 10.47 -17.87
CA THR A 222 6.21 10.65 -17.09
C THR A 222 6.47 11.04 -15.63
N GLY A 223 5.50 11.74 -15.05
CA GLY A 223 5.44 12.05 -13.62
C GLY A 223 4.80 10.95 -12.77
N ALA A 224 4.57 9.73 -13.27
CA ALA A 224 3.81 8.69 -12.56
C ALA A 224 4.51 8.08 -11.32
N GLY A 225 5.84 8.08 -11.27
CA GLY A 225 6.60 7.62 -10.10
C GLY A 225 6.41 6.12 -9.79
N LYS A 226 6.17 5.78 -8.52
CA LYS A 226 5.90 4.40 -8.06
C LYS A 226 4.41 4.02 -8.16
N PRO A 227 4.05 2.72 -8.15
CA PRO A 227 2.64 2.28 -8.19
C PRO A 227 1.75 2.89 -7.09
N SER A 228 2.33 3.12 -5.92
CA SER A 228 1.72 3.80 -4.79
C SER A 228 1.37 5.26 -5.06
N LYS A 229 2.15 5.99 -5.88
CA LYS A 229 1.76 7.33 -6.33
C LYS A 229 0.51 7.26 -7.22
N CYS A 230 0.40 6.25 -8.07
CA CYS A 230 -0.80 6.04 -8.88
C CYS A 230 -2.06 5.84 -8.01
N ILE A 231 -1.97 5.15 -6.87
CA ILE A 231 -3.09 5.02 -5.91
C ILE A 231 -3.65 6.40 -5.52
N TRP A 232 -2.77 7.37 -5.27
CA TRP A 232 -3.14 8.72 -4.85
C TRP A 232 -3.56 9.61 -6.02
N CYS A 233 -2.82 9.59 -7.13
CA CYS A 233 -3.22 10.32 -8.35
C CYS A 233 -4.61 9.91 -8.81
N HIS A 234 -4.97 8.63 -8.64
CA HIS A 234 -6.26 8.10 -9.00
C HIS A 234 -7.32 8.22 -7.89
N GLU A 235 -6.95 8.60 -6.66
CA GLU A 235 -7.83 8.59 -5.49
C GLU A 235 -8.68 7.31 -5.39
N SER A 236 -8.10 6.16 -5.73
CA SER A 236 -8.81 4.86 -5.83
C SER A 236 -9.95 4.82 -6.87
N ASN A 237 -9.85 5.59 -7.95
CA ASN A 237 -10.84 5.69 -9.02
C ASN A 237 -10.20 5.63 -10.43
N LEU A 238 -10.99 5.24 -11.43
CA LEU A 238 -10.63 5.48 -12.82
C LEU A 238 -10.86 6.96 -13.13
N ASN A 239 -9.79 7.73 -13.28
CA ASN A 239 -9.87 9.17 -13.50
C ASN A 239 -10.29 9.49 -14.92
N GLN A 240 -11.12 10.52 -15.03
CA GLN A 240 -11.51 11.12 -16.29
C GLN A 240 -10.35 11.89 -16.93
N MET A 241 -10.44 12.19 -18.23
CA MET A 241 -9.50 13.12 -18.86
C MET A 241 -9.78 14.54 -18.37
N PHE A 242 -8.74 15.23 -17.90
CA PHE A 242 -8.85 16.59 -17.35
C PHE A 242 -8.50 17.67 -18.38
N LYS A 243 -7.69 17.32 -19.37
CA LYS A 243 -7.27 18.22 -20.45
C LYS A 243 -7.97 17.85 -21.75
N LYS A 244 -8.24 18.84 -22.59
CA LYS A 244 -8.79 18.63 -23.93
C LYS A 244 -7.80 17.84 -24.79
N GLN A 245 -8.31 16.83 -25.49
CA GLN A 245 -7.58 16.03 -26.47
C GLN A 245 -8.05 16.37 -27.89
N SER A 246 -7.19 16.11 -28.88
CA SER A 246 -7.59 16.13 -30.29
C SER A 246 -7.96 14.74 -30.77
N ASP A 247 -8.87 14.65 -31.74
CA ASP A 247 -9.18 13.38 -32.39
C ASP A 247 -8.03 12.95 -33.30
N VAL A 248 -7.68 11.66 -33.23
CA VAL A 248 -6.62 11.06 -34.03
C VAL A 248 -7.23 9.93 -34.87
N TYR A 249 -7.00 9.97 -36.18
CA TYR A 249 -7.53 8.96 -37.10
C TYR A 249 -7.10 7.54 -36.70
N GLY A 250 -8.05 6.60 -36.74
CA GLY A 250 -7.83 5.20 -36.35
C GLY A 250 -8.00 4.91 -34.85
N PHE A 251 -8.29 5.92 -34.04
CA PHE A 251 -8.60 5.79 -32.61
C PHE A 251 -10.04 6.23 -32.33
N LEU A 252 -10.52 5.93 -31.13
CA LEU A 252 -11.73 6.54 -30.58
C LEU A 252 -11.56 8.06 -30.54
N THR A 253 -12.63 8.79 -30.84
CA THR A 253 -12.68 10.22 -30.58
C THR A 253 -12.47 10.51 -29.10
N ALA A 254 -12.02 11.72 -28.77
CA ALA A 254 -11.82 12.16 -27.40
C ALA A 254 -13.10 12.00 -26.56
N GLU A 255 -14.26 12.31 -27.13
CA GLU A 255 -15.56 12.15 -26.48
C GLU A 255 -15.90 10.68 -26.22
N GLN A 256 -15.70 9.79 -27.20
CA GLN A 256 -15.95 8.36 -27.04
C GLN A 256 -15.04 7.73 -25.98
N LEU A 257 -13.74 8.10 -25.96
CA LEU A 257 -12.81 7.63 -24.94
C LEU A 257 -13.22 8.14 -23.55
N GLN A 258 -13.56 9.42 -23.43
CA GLN A 258 -14.04 10.01 -22.18
C GLN A 258 -15.27 9.27 -21.67
N GLN A 259 -16.25 9.03 -22.54
CA GLN A 259 -17.48 8.34 -22.15
C GLN A 259 -17.20 6.90 -21.72
N LYS A 260 -16.28 6.19 -22.40
CA LYS A 260 -15.86 4.85 -21.99
C LYS A 260 -15.27 4.86 -20.57
N ILE A 261 -14.38 5.80 -20.28
CA ILE A 261 -13.76 5.93 -18.94
C ILE A 261 -14.83 6.23 -17.89
N ILE A 262 -15.74 7.17 -18.15
CA ILE A 262 -16.83 7.53 -17.25
C ILE A 262 -17.71 6.32 -16.95
N THR A 263 -18.18 5.63 -17.98
CA THR A 263 -19.03 4.44 -17.81
C THR A 263 -18.32 3.36 -17.01
N SER A 264 -17.05 3.09 -17.29
CA SER A 264 -16.28 2.10 -16.52
C SER A 264 -16.08 2.50 -15.06
N ARG A 265 -15.77 3.77 -14.80
CA ARG A 265 -15.65 4.30 -13.44
C ARG A 265 -16.96 4.17 -12.66
N ASP A 266 -18.08 4.55 -13.27
CA ASP A 266 -19.38 4.56 -12.62
C ASP A 266 -19.86 3.13 -12.34
N ASN A 267 -19.66 2.21 -13.29
CA ASN A 267 -19.90 0.78 -13.09
C ASN A 267 -19.03 0.22 -11.94
N PHE A 268 -17.74 0.54 -11.92
CA PHE A 268 -16.84 0.13 -10.84
C PHE A 268 -17.29 0.70 -9.49
N HIS A 269 -17.71 1.96 -9.43
CA HIS A 269 -18.25 2.57 -8.21
C HIS A 269 -19.51 1.86 -7.73
N ASN A 270 -20.47 1.60 -8.62
CA ASN A 270 -21.71 0.90 -8.29
C ASN A 270 -21.44 -0.51 -7.74
N ASN A 271 -20.49 -1.25 -8.34
CA ASN A 271 -20.09 -2.56 -7.85
C ASN A 271 -19.48 -2.49 -6.44
N ARG A 272 -18.68 -1.45 -6.15
CA ARG A 272 -18.09 -1.24 -4.81
C ARG A 272 -19.15 -0.99 -3.73
N LEU A 273 -20.20 -0.21 -4.05
CA LEU A 273 -21.29 0.06 -3.11
C LEU A 273 -22.08 -1.20 -2.72
N GLN A 274 -22.00 -2.26 -3.50
CA GLN A 274 -22.66 -3.54 -3.23
C GLN A 274 -21.81 -4.48 -2.35
N GLN A 275 -20.53 -4.17 -2.11
CA GLN A 275 -19.65 -5.03 -1.33
C GLN A 275 -19.95 -4.97 0.16
N LYS A 276 -20.07 -6.14 0.80
CA LYS A 276 -20.19 -6.27 2.26
C LYS A 276 -18.82 -6.55 2.87
N ASN A 277 -18.62 -6.15 4.14
CA ASN A 277 -17.40 -6.41 4.92
C ASN A 277 -16.11 -5.85 4.29
N ASN A 278 -16.24 -4.91 3.37
CA ASN A 278 -15.16 -4.14 2.77
C ASN A 278 -15.18 -2.69 3.29
N LEU A 279 -14.30 -1.86 2.74
CA LEU A 279 -14.31 -0.42 2.99
C LEU A 279 -15.64 0.19 2.61
N ASP A 280 -16.06 1.22 3.36
CA ASP A 280 -17.20 2.05 2.97
C ASP A 280 -16.77 3.03 1.86
N TYR A 281 -16.93 2.59 0.61
CA TYR A 281 -16.59 3.38 -0.57
C TYR A 281 -17.50 4.61 -0.77
N SER A 282 -18.55 4.81 0.04
CA SER A 282 -19.30 6.08 0.05
C SER A 282 -18.51 7.20 0.73
N LYS A 283 -17.54 6.86 1.60
CA LYS A 283 -16.71 7.83 2.35
C LYS A 283 -15.49 8.24 1.54
N LYS A 284 -15.72 9.07 0.52
CA LYS A 284 -14.74 9.45 -0.50
C LYS A 284 -13.40 9.97 0.02
N GLN A 285 -13.34 10.58 1.21
CA GLN A 285 -12.10 11.17 1.76
C GLN A 285 -11.34 10.27 2.75
N GLN A 286 -11.90 9.12 3.16
CA GLN A 286 -11.25 8.27 4.16
C GLN A 286 -9.93 7.66 3.67
N HIS A 287 -9.74 7.53 2.35
CA HIS A 287 -8.48 7.07 1.80
C HIS A 287 -7.27 7.92 2.21
N LYS A 288 -7.46 9.23 2.41
CA LYS A 288 -6.41 10.16 2.86
C LYS A 288 -5.86 9.79 4.24
N LEU A 289 -6.63 9.06 5.05
CA LEU A 289 -6.14 8.57 6.34
C LEU A 289 -5.03 7.53 6.17
N ALA A 290 -5.06 6.70 5.12
CA ALA A 290 -3.95 5.79 4.82
C ALA A 290 -2.70 6.56 4.39
N GLU A 291 -2.88 7.67 3.67
CA GLU A 291 -1.80 8.55 3.25
C GLU A 291 -1.10 9.21 4.45
N LEU A 292 -1.90 9.78 5.36
CA LEU A 292 -1.41 10.43 6.57
C LEU A 292 -0.60 9.50 7.47
N LEU A 293 -0.88 8.19 7.48
CA LEU A 293 -0.11 7.22 8.26
C LEU A 293 1.35 7.14 7.83
N TYR A 294 1.63 7.06 6.53
CA TYR A 294 3.01 7.01 6.06
C TYR A 294 3.64 8.40 5.96
N ILE A 295 2.88 9.45 5.62
CA ILE A 295 3.39 10.83 5.59
C ILE A 295 3.90 11.21 6.97
N SER A 296 3.06 11.06 8.00
CA SER A 296 3.45 11.43 9.36
C SER A 296 4.62 10.59 9.87
N PHE A 297 4.83 9.39 9.35
CA PHE A 297 5.99 8.56 9.67
C PHE A 297 7.27 9.00 8.95
N LEU A 298 7.19 9.27 7.65
CA LEU A 298 8.33 9.69 6.83
C LEU A 298 8.70 11.16 7.06
N GLU A 299 7.76 11.96 7.53
CA GLU A 299 7.92 13.37 7.82
C GLU A 299 7.36 13.67 9.21
N PRO A 300 8.01 13.19 10.29
CA PRO A 300 7.46 13.29 11.63
C PRO A 300 7.68 14.67 12.26
N SER A 301 6.71 15.11 13.05
CA SER A 301 6.88 16.24 13.96
C SER A 301 7.71 15.85 15.19
N LEU A 302 8.26 16.85 15.90
CA LEU A 302 8.98 16.64 17.16
C LEU A 302 8.14 15.84 18.17
N LYS A 303 6.87 16.20 18.32
CA LYS A 303 5.92 15.55 19.24
C LYS A 303 5.70 14.08 18.87
N ARG A 304 5.54 13.78 17.58
CA ARG A 304 5.37 12.40 17.12
C ARG A 304 6.61 11.55 17.42
N LEU A 305 7.80 12.10 17.16
CA LEU A 305 9.08 11.43 17.48
C LEU A 305 9.24 11.19 18.99
N SER A 306 8.87 12.16 19.83
CA SER A 306 8.87 12.01 21.28
C SER A 306 8.03 10.81 21.73
N LEU A 307 6.82 10.65 21.17
CA LEU A 307 5.96 9.49 21.43
C LEU A 307 6.54 8.17 20.88
N GLU A 308 7.09 8.19 19.67
CA GLU A 308 7.67 7.00 19.02
C GLU A 308 8.89 6.48 19.80
N TRP A 309 9.77 7.37 20.24
CA TRP A 309 11.06 7.04 20.85
C TRP A 309 11.02 7.03 22.37
N HIS A 310 9.92 7.48 22.98
CA HIS A 310 9.78 7.64 24.43
C HIS A 310 10.88 8.55 25.01
N ILE A 311 11.15 9.66 24.32
CA ILE A 311 12.12 10.70 24.69
C ILE A 311 11.35 12.00 24.90
N GLU A 312 11.64 12.74 25.98
CA GLU A 312 11.01 14.03 26.25
C GLU A 312 11.26 15.03 25.11
N GLU A 313 10.25 15.84 24.75
CA GLU A 313 10.35 16.79 23.62
C GLU A 313 11.52 17.77 23.78
N SER A 314 11.85 18.19 25.01
CA SER A 314 12.96 19.09 25.30
C SER A 314 14.32 18.46 25.03
N GLN A 315 14.50 17.18 25.37
CA GLN A 315 15.72 16.42 25.08
C GLN A 315 15.84 16.17 23.58
N LEU A 316 14.74 15.82 22.92
CA LEU A 316 14.71 15.58 21.50
C LEU A 316 15.02 16.86 20.71
N LYS A 317 14.52 18.02 21.16
CA LYS A 317 14.84 19.32 20.56
C LYS A 317 16.33 19.64 20.62
N LEU A 318 17.02 19.26 21.70
CA LEU A 318 18.47 19.40 21.81
C LEU A 318 19.21 18.42 20.89
N LEU A 319 18.71 17.19 20.77
CA LEU A 319 19.28 16.14 19.92
C LEU A 319 19.20 16.50 18.43
N LEU A 320 18.10 17.16 18.01
CA LEU A 320 17.83 17.50 16.61
C LEU A 320 18.12 18.98 16.28
N LYS A 321 18.80 19.72 17.17
CA LYS A 321 18.97 21.18 17.07
C LYS A 321 19.61 21.67 15.76
N ASP A 322 20.44 20.84 15.15
CA ASP A 322 21.22 21.17 13.94
C ASP A 322 20.50 20.73 12.65
N LEU A 323 19.34 20.06 12.77
CA LEU A 323 18.50 19.67 11.64
C LEU A 323 17.50 20.77 11.29
N LYS A 324 17.25 20.93 10.00
CA LYS A 324 16.22 21.85 9.52
C LYS A 324 14.86 21.15 9.52
N THR A 325 13.83 21.92 9.82
CA THR A 325 12.44 21.49 9.60
C THR A 325 11.89 22.09 8.33
N HIS A 326 10.81 21.49 7.84
CA HIS A 326 10.02 21.99 6.71
C HIS A 326 8.52 21.91 7.02
N LYS A 327 7.72 22.57 6.19
CA LYS A 327 6.27 22.38 6.16
C LYS A 327 5.93 21.41 5.03
N PHE A 328 4.93 20.56 5.25
CA PHE A 328 4.34 19.79 4.16
C PHE A 328 3.66 20.73 3.15
N ASN A 329 3.28 20.22 1.98
CA ASN A 329 2.55 21.00 0.97
C ASN A 329 1.23 21.61 1.51
N ASP A 330 0.59 22.44 0.70
CA ASP A 330 -0.63 23.18 1.09
C ASP A 330 -1.79 22.28 1.55
N ASP A 331 -1.83 21.00 1.15
CA ASP A 331 -2.89 20.07 1.53
C ASP A 331 -2.80 19.61 3.00
N PHE A 332 -1.61 19.69 3.62
CA PHE A 332 -1.36 19.15 4.96
C PHE A 332 -0.57 20.11 5.87
N GLN A 333 -0.76 21.42 5.73
CA GLN A 333 -0.10 22.42 6.58
C GLN A 333 -0.34 22.22 8.08
N PHE A 334 -1.46 21.59 8.47
CA PHE A 334 -1.79 21.25 9.86
C PHE A 334 -0.80 20.28 10.53
N LEU A 335 0.08 19.63 9.76
CA LEU A 335 1.13 18.77 10.31
C LEU A 335 2.24 19.57 11.01
N GLY A 336 2.36 20.88 10.72
CA GLY A 336 3.31 21.76 11.39
C GLY A 336 4.74 21.62 10.88
N ASP A 337 5.72 21.82 11.77
CA ASP A 337 7.15 21.67 11.47
C ASP A 337 7.56 20.20 11.52
N LEU A 338 8.06 19.70 10.39
CA LEU A 338 8.39 18.30 10.17
C LEU A 338 9.89 18.13 9.92
N TYR A 339 10.40 16.96 10.27
CA TYR A 339 11.74 16.53 9.89
C TYR A 339 11.66 15.49 8.79
N TYR A 340 12.72 15.30 8.01
CA TYR A 340 12.82 14.12 7.15
C TYR A 340 13.23 12.89 7.96
N ARG A 341 12.46 11.80 7.86
CA ARG A 341 12.77 10.52 8.52
C ARG A 341 14.20 10.07 8.29
N GLN A 342 14.71 10.20 7.06
CA GLN A 342 16.07 9.78 6.70
C GLN A 342 17.16 10.52 7.50
N GLU A 343 16.91 11.76 7.91
CA GLU A 343 17.84 12.57 8.70
C GLU A 343 17.76 12.26 10.20
N VAL A 344 16.55 11.99 10.70
CA VAL A 344 16.33 11.76 12.13
C VAL A 344 16.56 10.30 12.56
N GLU A 345 16.43 9.33 11.64
CA GLU A 345 16.47 7.90 11.97
C GLU A 345 17.78 7.47 12.66
N VAL A 346 18.91 8.15 12.39
CA VAL A 346 20.20 7.88 13.04
C VAL A 346 20.19 8.12 14.55
N PHE A 347 19.22 8.91 15.03
CA PHE A 347 19.02 9.21 16.45
C PHE A 347 18.01 8.28 17.13
N SER A 348 17.39 7.36 16.38
CA SER A 348 16.43 6.40 16.94
C SER A 348 17.08 5.52 18.01
N PRO A 349 16.45 5.31 19.18
CA PRO A 349 17.02 4.53 20.27
C PRO A 349 17.19 3.04 19.93
N PHE A 350 16.43 2.54 18.96
CA PHE A 350 16.48 1.14 18.53
C PHE A 350 16.45 1.04 17.01
N LYS A 351 17.20 0.08 16.45
CA LYS A 351 17.17 -0.20 15.01
C LYS A 351 15.89 -0.95 14.64
N ALA A 352 15.03 -0.27 13.87
CA ALA A 352 13.81 -0.84 13.31
C ALA A 352 14.06 -1.43 11.90
N ILE A 353 13.02 -2.03 11.33
CA ILE A 353 13.08 -2.51 9.95
C ILE A 353 13.26 -1.32 8.99
N PRO A 354 14.23 -1.35 8.07
CA PRO A 354 14.39 -0.28 7.10
C PRO A 354 13.23 -0.28 6.10
N VAL A 355 12.88 0.89 5.60
CA VAL A 355 11.83 1.11 4.59
C VAL A 355 12.37 2.00 3.47
N SER A 356 11.70 2.01 2.31
CA SER A 356 12.10 2.89 1.21
C SER A 356 11.98 4.37 1.61
N GLY A 357 12.87 5.20 1.05
CA GLY A 357 13.00 6.61 1.40
C GLY A 357 11.82 7.49 0.95
N SER A 358 11.08 7.04 -0.08
CA SER A 358 9.84 7.69 -0.54
C SER A 358 8.80 6.64 -0.85
N VAL A 359 7.54 6.90 -0.48
CA VAL A 359 6.41 6.07 -0.91
C VAL A 359 6.04 6.36 -2.35
N ARG A 360 6.14 7.61 -2.82
CA ARG A 360 5.59 8.04 -4.11
C ARG A 360 6.59 8.01 -5.25
N GLU A 361 7.84 8.37 -4.95
CA GLU A 361 8.88 8.58 -5.95
C GLU A 361 9.99 7.55 -5.80
N GLN A 362 10.78 7.39 -6.87
CA GLN A 362 12.09 6.75 -6.75
C GLN A 362 12.93 7.53 -5.72
N SER A 363 13.60 6.79 -4.84
CA SER A 363 14.49 7.35 -3.81
C SER A 363 15.85 6.66 -3.83
N ALA A 364 16.84 7.29 -3.18
CA ALA A 364 18.18 6.70 -3.06
C ALA A 364 18.17 5.38 -2.26
N GLN A 365 17.23 5.26 -1.32
CA GLN A 365 17.05 4.06 -0.49
C GLN A 365 15.80 3.30 -0.96
N GLU A 366 15.99 2.28 -1.79
CA GLU A 366 14.94 1.34 -2.16
C GLU A 366 15.12 0.01 -1.45
N ILE A 367 14.11 -0.39 -0.67
CA ILE A 367 14.18 -1.58 0.16
C ILE A 367 13.30 -2.69 -0.40
N ASN A 368 13.85 -3.90 -0.47
CA ASN A 368 13.09 -5.12 -0.75
C ASN A 368 13.41 -6.20 0.28
N HIS A 369 12.40 -6.55 1.07
CA HIS A 369 12.43 -7.57 2.11
C HIS A 369 11.87 -8.91 1.65
N LEU A 370 11.32 -9.03 0.44
CA LEU A 370 10.75 -10.27 -0.09
C LEU A 370 11.72 -11.08 -0.94
N ASN A 371 12.72 -10.44 -1.51
CA ASN A 371 13.85 -11.15 -2.10
C ASN A 371 14.88 -11.38 -0.98
N ASN A 372 15.32 -12.63 -0.85
CA ASN A 372 16.62 -12.86 -0.25
C ASN A 372 17.60 -12.42 -1.31
N ASP A 373 18.21 -11.25 -1.14
CA ASP A 373 19.41 -10.93 -1.89
C ASP A 373 20.37 -12.12 -1.69
N LYS A 374 20.63 -12.82 -2.80
CA LYS A 374 21.75 -13.75 -2.91
C LYS A 374 22.96 -12.93 -3.31
#